data_AF-A0A098LYK3-F1
#
_entry.id   AF-A0A098LYK3-F1
#
_cell.length_a   1.000
_cell.length_b   1.000
_cell.length_c   1.000
_cell.angle_alpha   90.00
_cell.angle_beta   90.00
_cell.angle_gamma   90.00
#
_symmetry.space_group_name_H-M   'P 1'
#
loop_
_entity.id
_entity.type
_entity.pdbx_description
1 polymer ?
#
loop_
_entity_poly.entity_id
_entity_poly.type
_entity_poly.pdbx_seq_one_letter_code
_entity_poly.pdbx_strand_id
1 'polypeptide(L)'
;RAVKHDCDLPEMCTGQSAQCPLDRFRINGHPCQNNQGYCYMGKCPTLANQCISLWGPGGKVAADSCFGVNRKGVYYGYCRKANGTYFPCKPTAIKCGKLYCIGGSEMPVGGSLVEFGSCRGSFARGGEQDVGMVDPGTKCEEGMVCNNGQCVEIETAYRSTNCSHKCTGNSVCDHELQCQCKEGSAPPNCDEPTGNKYIII
;
A
#
# COMPACT_ATOMS: atom_id res chain seq x y z
N ARG A 1 0.11 0.45 -22.11
CA ARG A 1 -0.97 0.90 -21.21
C ARG A 1 -0.47 2.12 -20.45
N ALA A 2 -1.27 3.17 -20.41
CA ALA A 2 -0.96 4.41 -19.70
C ALA A 2 -0.85 4.24 -18.16
N VAL A 3 -0.06 5.11 -17.54
CA VAL A 3 0.15 5.21 -16.08
C VAL A 3 -1.14 5.71 -15.42
N LYS A 4 -1.59 5.04 -14.37
CA LYS A 4 -2.82 5.42 -13.62
C LYS A 4 -2.55 6.25 -12.37
N HIS A 5 -1.42 6.01 -11.70
CA HIS A 5 -1.03 6.64 -10.44
C HIS A 5 0.47 6.47 -10.19
N ASP A 6 1.02 7.15 -9.17
CA ASP A 6 2.46 7.20 -8.85
C ASP A 6 3.17 5.84 -8.74
N CYS A 7 2.45 4.81 -8.30
CA CYS A 7 3.00 3.46 -8.14
C CYS A 7 2.96 2.61 -9.41
N ASP A 8 2.42 3.14 -10.50
CA ASP A 8 2.23 2.45 -11.77
C ASP A 8 3.36 2.77 -12.75
N LEU A 9 3.66 1.86 -13.67
CA LEU A 9 4.59 2.09 -14.78
C LEU A 9 3.86 1.95 -16.12
N PRO A 10 4.38 2.56 -17.20
CA PRO A 10 3.78 2.43 -18.53
C PRO A 10 4.22 1.13 -19.21
N GLU A 11 3.30 0.31 -19.70
CA GLU A 11 3.64 -0.82 -20.58
C GLU A 11 3.77 -0.37 -22.04
N MET A 12 4.85 -0.79 -22.69
CA MET A 12 5.14 -0.48 -24.09
C MET A 12 5.11 -1.74 -24.94
N CYS A 13 4.38 -1.70 -26.06
CA CYS A 13 4.34 -2.81 -27.00
C CYS A 13 5.71 -3.03 -27.66
N THR A 14 6.16 -4.28 -27.70
CA THR A 14 7.43 -4.65 -28.36
C THR A 14 7.31 -4.74 -29.89
N GLY A 15 6.08 -4.72 -30.42
CA GLY A 15 5.78 -4.97 -31.84
C GLY A 15 5.85 -6.44 -32.26
N GLN A 16 6.20 -7.35 -31.34
CA GLN A 16 6.32 -8.79 -31.61
C GLN A 16 5.03 -9.59 -31.31
N SER A 17 4.08 -8.98 -30.59
CA SER A 17 2.80 -9.57 -30.22
C SER A 17 1.70 -8.52 -30.24
N ALA A 18 0.47 -8.96 -30.52
CA ALA A 18 -0.74 -8.13 -30.39
C ALA A 18 -1.22 -8.01 -28.94
N GLN A 19 -0.68 -8.81 -28.01
CA GLN A 19 -0.99 -8.73 -26.59
C GLN A 19 -0.14 -7.66 -25.91
N CYS A 20 -0.79 -6.81 -25.09
CA CYS A 20 -0.08 -5.88 -24.21
C CYS A 20 0.81 -6.68 -23.24
N PRO A 21 2.05 -6.21 -22.96
CA PRO A 21 2.87 -6.81 -21.92
C PRO A 21 2.15 -6.89 -20.56
N LEU A 22 2.66 -7.77 -19.70
CA LEU A 22 2.19 -7.87 -18.32
C LEU A 22 2.34 -6.53 -17.60
N ASP A 23 1.40 -6.28 -16.69
CA ASP A 23 1.34 -5.06 -15.89
C ASP A 23 2.60 -4.89 -15.04
N ARG A 24 3.26 -3.74 -15.16
CA ARG A 24 4.47 -3.36 -14.46
C ARG A 24 4.17 -2.18 -13.56
N PHE A 25 4.58 -2.31 -12.32
CA PHE A 25 4.48 -1.25 -11.34
C PHE A 25 5.82 -1.00 -10.67
N ARG A 26 5.93 0.15 -10.01
CA ARG A 26 7.11 0.58 -9.25
C ARG A 26 7.48 -0.47 -8.22
N ILE A 27 8.78 -0.62 -7.98
CA ILE A 27 9.27 -1.44 -6.88
C ILE A 27 8.62 -1.06 -5.53
N ASN A 28 8.36 -2.07 -4.70
CA ASN A 28 7.86 -1.85 -3.35
C ASN A 28 8.81 -0.95 -2.55
N GLY A 29 8.26 0.00 -1.80
CA GLY A 29 9.02 0.99 -1.04
C GLY A 29 9.24 2.32 -1.76
N HIS A 30 8.90 2.44 -3.05
CA HIS A 30 8.99 3.72 -3.75
C HIS A 30 8.01 4.75 -3.14
N PRO A 31 8.42 5.98 -2.79
CA PRO A 31 7.51 6.96 -2.22
C PRO A 31 6.36 7.33 -3.18
N CYS A 32 5.17 7.57 -2.65
CA CYS A 32 3.97 7.90 -3.42
C CYS A 32 3.07 8.91 -2.68
N GLN A 33 2.16 9.55 -3.42
CA GLN A 33 1.23 10.57 -2.92
C GLN A 33 1.96 11.70 -2.15
N ASN A 34 2.99 12.29 -2.76
CA ASN A 34 3.81 13.33 -2.12
C ASN A 34 4.44 12.89 -0.77
N ASN A 35 5.05 11.69 -0.74
CA ASN A 35 5.66 11.07 0.46
C ASN A 35 4.67 10.72 1.59
N GLN A 36 3.37 10.68 1.34
CA GLN A 36 2.37 10.21 2.31
C GLN A 36 2.36 8.69 2.47
N GLY A 37 2.86 7.95 1.49
CA GLY A 37 2.95 6.50 1.54
C GLY A 37 4.14 5.96 0.77
N TYR A 38 4.23 4.63 0.73
CA TYR A 38 5.18 3.88 -0.07
C TYR A 38 4.44 2.86 -0.92
N CYS A 39 4.87 2.67 -2.17
CA CYS A 39 4.27 1.74 -3.08
C CYS A 39 4.36 0.32 -2.55
N TYR A 40 3.26 -0.41 -2.64
CA TYR A 40 3.18 -1.81 -2.28
C TYR A 40 2.24 -2.52 -3.24
N MET A 41 2.77 -3.49 -3.99
CA MET A 41 2.04 -4.26 -5.01
C MET A 41 1.27 -3.36 -5.97
N GLY A 42 1.93 -2.31 -6.46
CA GLY A 42 1.38 -1.35 -7.41
C GLY A 42 0.38 -0.34 -6.82
N LYS A 43 0.09 -0.37 -5.53
CA LYS A 43 -0.80 0.60 -4.87
C LYS A 43 -0.04 1.50 -3.90
N CYS A 44 -0.63 2.62 -3.52
CA CYS A 44 -0.14 3.48 -2.44
C CYS A 44 -1.04 3.35 -1.19
N PRO A 45 -0.82 2.33 -0.34
CA PRO A 45 -1.63 2.13 0.86
C PRO A 45 -1.39 3.26 1.88
N THR A 46 -2.48 3.90 2.30
CA THR A 46 -2.49 4.89 3.37
C THR A 46 -3.68 4.65 4.29
N LEU A 47 -3.55 5.01 5.57
CA LEU A 47 -4.67 4.93 6.52
C LEU A 47 -5.88 5.72 6.02
N ALA A 48 -5.66 6.88 5.38
CA ALA A 48 -6.72 7.73 4.86
C ALA A 48 -7.50 7.05 3.72
N ASN A 49 -6.80 6.51 2.72
CA ASN A 49 -7.43 5.81 1.61
C ASN A 49 -8.17 4.55 2.10
N GLN A 50 -7.61 3.85 3.09
CA GLN A 50 -8.26 2.68 3.69
C GLN A 50 -9.52 3.06 4.47
N CYS A 51 -9.52 4.17 5.23
CA CYS A 51 -10.73 4.68 5.88
C CYS A 51 -11.81 5.06 4.88
N ILE A 52 -11.46 5.74 3.78
CA ILE A 52 -12.42 6.07 2.71
C ILE A 52 -12.96 4.78 2.05
N SER A 53 -12.11 3.77 1.85
CA SER A 53 -12.52 2.50 1.24
C SER A 53 -13.48 1.71 2.14
N LEU A 54 -13.24 1.73 3.45
CA LEU A 54 -14.03 0.97 4.42
C LEU A 54 -15.34 1.68 4.83
N TRP A 55 -15.34 3.02 4.90
CA TRP A 55 -16.47 3.81 5.40
C TRP A 55 -17.12 4.69 4.34
N GLY A 56 -16.60 4.71 3.11
CA GLY A 56 -17.10 5.54 2.02
C GLY A 56 -16.63 7.01 2.11
N PRO A 57 -17.17 7.88 1.22
CA PRO A 57 -16.82 9.29 1.18
C PRO A 57 -17.00 9.97 2.56
N GLY A 58 -16.00 10.71 3.00
CA GLY A 58 -15.99 11.37 4.31
C GLY A 58 -15.38 10.56 5.45
N GLY A 59 -15.03 9.29 5.22
CA GLY A 59 -14.20 8.50 6.14
C GLY A 59 -12.82 9.12 6.29
N LYS A 60 -12.35 9.29 7.52
CA LYS A 60 -11.04 9.87 7.86
C LYS A 60 -10.35 9.04 8.93
N VAL A 61 -9.02 9.12 8.97
CA VAL A 61 -8.22 8.48 10.03
C VAL A 61 -8.63 9.06 11.38
N ALA A 62 -8.85 8.19 12.37
CA ALA A 62 -9.15 8.63 13.72
C ALA A 62 -7.91 9.17 14.44
N ALA A 63 -8.12 9.83 15.58
CA ALA A 63 -7.02 10.31 16.41
C ALA A 63 -6.16 9.16 16.94
N ASP A 64 -4.89 9.45 17.23
CA ASP A 64 -3.91 8.48 17.73
C ASP A 64 -4.36 7.75 19.01
N SER A 65 -5.21 8.40 19.82
CA SER A 65 -5.82 7.80 21.01
C SER A 65 -6.65 6.55 20.69
N CYS A 66 -7.32 6.49 19.54
CA CYS A 66 -8.10 5.32 19.11
C CYS A 66 -7.21 4.09 18.91
N PHE A 67 -6.00 4.28 18.38
CA PHE A 67 -5.04 3.20 18.15
C PHE A 67 -4.45 2.63 19.44
N GLY A 68 -4.60 3.31 20.57
CA GLY A 68 -4.18 2.81 21.89
C GLY A 68 -4.84 1.48 22.28
N VAL A 69 -6.06 1.23 21.77
CA VAL A 69 -6.81 -0.03 21.98
C VAL A 69 -6.07 -1.24 21.43
N ASN A 70 -5.20 -1.06 20.43
CA ASN A 70 -4.43 -2.14 19.83
C ASN A 70 -3.40 -2.78 20.79
N ARG A 71 -3.11 -2.16 21.93
CA ARG A 71 -2.28 -2.72 23.00
C ARG A 71 -3.01 -3.74 23.87
N LYS A 72 -4.34 -3.89 23.74
CA LYS A 72 -5.14 -4.78 24.58
C LYS A 72 -5.06 -6.25 24.17
N GLY A 73 -4.84 -6.56 22.89
CA GLY A 73 -4.82 -7.95 22.42
C GLY A 73 -6.20 -8.60 22.47
N VAL A 74 -7.23 -7.87 22.02
CA VAL A 74 -8.63 -8.32 21.96
C VAL A 74 -9.10 -8.33 20.52
N TYR A 75 -10.25 -8.96 20.22
CA TYR A 75 -10.72 -9.16 18.83
C TYR A 75 -10.92 -7.88 18.00
N TYR A 76 -11.11 -6.74 18.65
CA TYR A 76 -11.23 -5.42 18.00
C TYR A 76 -10.01 -4.54 18.20
N GLY A 77 -8.93 -5.04 18.80
CA GLY A 77 -7.71 -4.28 19.09
C GLY A 77 -6.48 -5.18 19.27
N TYR A 78 -5.76 -5.43 18.18
CA TYR A 78 -4.60 -6.32 18.15
C TYR A 78 -3.68 -6.01 16.94
N CYS A 79 -2.47 -6.58 16.93
CA CYS A 79 -1.56 -6.50 15.78
C CYS A 79 -1.46 -7.81 14.99
N ARG A 80 -1.49 -8.95 15.70
CA ARG A 80 -1.42 -10.27 15.09
C ARG A 80 -2.49 -11.18 15.66
N LYS A 81 -2.98 -12.09 14.83
CA LYS A 81 -3.82 -13.21 15.23
C LYS A 81 -3.12 -14.50 14.84
N ALA A 82 -2.95 -15.43 15.77
CA ALA A 82 -2.43 -16.75 15.47
C ALA A 82 -3.15 -17.79 16.33
N ASN A 83 -3.64 -18.87 15.71
CA ASN A 83 -4.36 -19.96 16.37
C ASN A 83 -5.54 -19.47 17.25
N GLY A 84 -6.30 -18.47 16.75
CA GLY A 84 -7.41 -17.87 17.48
C GLY A 84 -7.02 -16.84 18.56
N THR A 85 -5.74 -16.78 18.95
CA THR A 85 -5.22 -15.84 19.95
C THR A 85 -4.90 -14.48 19.32
N TYR A 86 -5.35 -13.41 19.97
CA TYR A 86 -5.08 -12.03 19.60
C TYR A 86 -3.86 -11.51 20.36
N PHE A 87 -2.83 -11.09 19.62
CA PHE A 87 -1.59 -10.58 20.19
C PHE A 87 -1.62 -9.05 20.23
N PRO A 88 -1.34 -8.43 21.40
CA PRO A 88 -1.30 -6.98 21.54
C PRO A 88 -0.15 -6.39 20.73
N CYS A 89 -0.31 -5.14 20.31
CA CYS A 89 0.73 -4.40 19.61
C CYS A 89 1.85 -3.94 20.56
N LYS A 90 3.08 -3.89 20.02
CA LYS A 90 4.16 -3.10 20.61
C LYS A 90 3.84 -1.60 20.53
N PRO A 91 4.39 -0.75 21.41
CA PRO A 91 4.15 0.70 21.36
C PRO A 91 4.43 1.34 20.00
N THR A 92 5.49 0.90 19.30
CA THR A 92 5.89 1.38 17.96
C THR A 92 5.04 0.82 16.82
N ALA A 93 4.17 -0.16 17.09
CA ALA A 93 3.38 -0.85 16.06
C ALA A 93 1.87 -0.60 16.20
N ILE A 94 1.43 0.29 17.09
CA ILE A 94 0.00 0.51 17.34
C ILE A 94 -0.77 0.97 16.09
N LYS A 95 -0.10 1.62 15.14
CA LYS A 95 -0.68 2.03 13.84
C LYS A 95 -0.55 0.97 12.73
N CYS A 96 -0.06 -0.23 13.05
CA CYS A 96 -0.04 -1.39 12.14
C CYS A 96 -0.98 -2.52 12.59
N GLY A 97 -1.81 -2.27 13.62
CA GLY A 97 -2.82 -3.20 14.10
C GLY A 97 -4.18 -2.96 13.46
N LYS A 98 -5.24 -2.89 14.27
CA LYS A 98 -6.57 -2.50 13.80
C LYS A 98 -6.61 -1.04 13.37
N LEU A 99 -7.32 -0.80 12.27
CA LEU A 99 -7.60 0.53 11.74
C LEU A 99 -8.77 1.15 12.49
N TYR A 100 -8.65 2.43 12.82
CA TYR A 100 -9.73 3.23 13.37
C TYR A 100 -9.94 4.51 12.55
N CYS A 101 -11.21 4.81 12.29
CA CYS A 101 -11.66 5.91 11.46
C CYS A 101 -12.75 6.73 12.16
N ILE A 102 -13.08 7.87 11.58
CA ILE A 102 -14.20 8.75 11.92
C ILE A 102 -14.94 9.16 10.64
N GLY A 103 -16.21 9.55 10.76
CA GLY A 103 -17.01 10.01 9.62
C GLY A 103 -17.32 8.89 8.61
N GLY A 104 -17.86 9.28 7.45
CA GLY A 104 -18.35 8.35 6.44
C GLY A 104 -19.72 7.77 6.78
N SER A 105 -20.00 6.61 6.20
CA SER A 105 -21.22 5.81 6.40
C SER A 105 -21.35 5.29 7.84
N GLU A 106 -22.57 4.94 8.23
CA GLU A 106 -22.87 4.37 9.55
C GLU A 106 -22.26 2.97 9.73
N MET A 107 -22.26 2.15 8.67
CA MET A 107 -21.75 0.78 8.69
C MET A 107 -20.54 0.62 7.76
N PRO A 108 -19.54 -0.20 8.13
CA PRO A 108 -18.41 -0.48 7.26
C PRO A 108 -18.83 -1.36 6.08
N VAL A 109 -18.18 -1.19 4.93
CA VAL A 109 -18.43 -2.00 3.71
C VAL A 109 -18.10 -3.49 3.94
N GLY A 110 -17.20 -3.80 4.87
CA GLY A 110 -16.87 -5.18 5.25
C GLY A 110 -16.67 -5.35 6.75
N GLY A 111 -16.97 -6.55 7.25
CA GLY A 111 -16.90 -6.92 8.67
C GLY A 111 -18.06 -6.36 9.50
N SER A 112 -17.84 -6.24 10.81
CA SER A 112 -18.83 -5.77 11.79
C SER A 112 -18.34 -4.52 12.52
N LEU A 113 -19.24 -3.55 12.72
CA LEU A 113 -18.96 -2.29 13.41
C LEU A 113 -18.50 -2.54 14.85
N VAL A 114 -17.42 -1.84 15.23
CA VAL A 114 -17.07 -1.58 16.63
C VAL A 114 -16.94 -0.06 16.80
N GLU A 115 -17.61 0.49 17.81
CA GLU A 115 -17.59 1.92 18.09
C GLU A 115 -17.33 2.16 19.58
N PHE A 116 -16.44 3.09 19.90
CA PHE A 116 -16.19 3.56 21.25
C PHE A 116 -15.80 5.04 21.22
N GLY A 117 -16.63 5.89 21.84
CA GLY A 117 -16.52 7.33 21.64
C GLY A 117 -16.66 7.68 20.16
N SER A 118 -15.74 8.46 19.60
CA SER A 118 -15.72 8.75 18.16
C SER A 118 -14.99 7.70 17.33
N CYS A 119 -14.31 6.72 17.94
CA CYS A 119 -13.47 5.77 17.24
C CYS A 119 -14.33 4.66 16.62
N ARG A 120 -14.31 4.54 15.29
CA ARG A 120 -14.98 3.46 14.56
C ARG A 120 -13.96 2.50 13.98
N GLY A 121 -14.19 1.21 14.15
CA GLY A 121 -13.41 0.14 13.54
C GLY A 121 -14.32 -0.94 12.95
N SER A 122 -13.71 -1.89 12.26
CA SER A 122 -14.39 -3.10 11.80
C SER A 122 -13.65 -4.33 12.33
N PHE A 123 -14.36 -5.42 12.58
CA PHE A 123 -13.76 -6.74 12.87
C PHE A 123 -14.34 -7.82 11.97
N ALA A 124 -13.55 -8.84 11.67
CA ALA A 124 -13.96 -9.95 10.81
C ALA A 124 -15.20 -10.68 11.36
N ARG A 125 -16.12 -11.04 10.45
CA ARG A 125 -17.16 -12.04 10.71
C ARG A 125 -16.54 -13.43 10.50
N GLY A 126 -17.00 -14.42 11.26
CA GLY A 126 -16.30 -15.71 11.47
C GLY A 126 -15.52 -16.28 10.27
N GLY A 127 -14.22 -16.50 10.46
CA GLY A 127 -13.34 -17.16 9.49
C GLY A 127 -12.84 -16.31 8.32
N GLU A 128 -13.38 -15.10 8.12
CA GLU A 128 -12.98 -14.20 7.03
C GLU A 128 -11.69 -13.42 7.33
N GLN A 129 -11.06 -12.91 6.27
CA GLN A 129 -9.97 -11.96 6.39
C GLN A 129 -10.48 -10.68 7.07
N ASP A 130 -9.74 -10.21 8.06
CA ASP A 130 -10.11 -9.00 8.80
C ASP A 130 -9.74 -7.73 8.01
N VAL A 131 -10.71 -7.21 7.27
CA VAL A 131 -10.60 -5.96 6.48
C VAL A 131 -10.46 -4.70 7.35
N GLY A 132 -10.60 -4.83 8.68
CA GLY A 132 -10.37 -3.76 9.65
C GLY A 132 -8.95 -3.73 10.20
N MET A 133 -8.03 -4.54 9.66
CA MET A 133 -6.59 -4.43 9.94
C MET A 133 -5.97 -3.38 9.02
N VAL A 134 -4.97 -2.64 9.50
CA VAL A 134 -4.18 -1.73 8.65
C VAL A 134 -3.50 -2.53 7.53
N ASP A 135 -3.66 -2.05 6.30
CA ASP A 135 -3.14 -2.76 5.12
C ASP A 135 -1.60 -2.87 5.16
N PRO A 136 -1.03 -4.02 4.76
CA PRO A 136 0.42 -4.15 4.60
C PRO A 136 0.97 -3.11 3.64
N GLY A 137 2.19 -2.63 3.93
CA GLY A 137 2.86 -1.58 3.18
C GLY A 137 2.43 -0.15 3.53
N THR A 138 1.41 0.03 4.37
CA THR A 138 1.04 1.35 4.87
C THR A 138 2.22 1.98 5.63
N LYS A 139 2.53 3.23 5.30
CA LYS A 139 3.55 4.02 6.01
C LYS A 139 3.18 4.18 7.48
N CYS A 140 4.06 3.71 8.38
CA CYS A 140 3.88 3.87 9.82
C CYS A 140 4.82 4.93 10.42
N GLU A 141 6.02 5.05 9.87
CA GLU A 141 7.01 6.08 10.18
C GLU A 141 7.82 6.40 8.91
N GLU A 142 8.72 7.39 8.95
CA GLU A 142 9.59 7.68 7.82
C GLU A 142 10.54 6.51 7.56
N GLY A 143 10.61 6.04 6.31
CA GLY A 143 11.40 4.86 5.92
C GLY A 143 10.83 3.52 6.42
N MET A 144 9.63 3.50 7.01
CA MET A 144 9.04 2.31 7.61
C MET A 144 7.60 2.04 7.16
N VAL A 145 7.27 0.76 7.08
CA VAL A 145 5.97 0.25 6.62
C VAL A 145 5.41 -0.80 7.56
N CYS A 146 4.09 -0.93 7.56
CA CYS A 146 3.40 -2.00 8.26
C CYS A 146 3.60 -3.34 7.56
N ASN A 147 4.15 -4.32 8.27
CA ASN A 147 4.30 -5.70 7.80
C ASN A 147 3.89 -6.65 8.92
N ASN A 148 2.84 -7.45 8.69
CA ASN A 148 2.34 -8.48 9.62
C ASN A 148 2.16 -7.97 11.08
N GLY A 149 1.53 -6.81 11.24
CA GLY A 149 1.28 -6.21 12.56
C GLY A 149 2.51 -5.56 13.21
N GLN A 150 3.58 -5.30 12.46
CA GLN A 150 4.78 -4.61 12.94
C GLN A 150 5.09 -3.40 12.05
N CYS A 151 5.66 -2.35 12.64
CA CYS A 151 6.26 -1.25 11.89
C CYS A 151 7.74 -1.58 11.69
N VAL A 152 8.16 -1.77 10.45
CA VAL A 152 9.52 -2.23 10.10
C VAL A 152 10.09 -1.39 8.97
N GLU A 153 11.40 -1.32 8.87
CA GLU A 153 12.11 -0.64 7.78
C GLU A 153 11.74 -1.24 6.42
N ILE A 154 11.67 -0.39 5.38
CA ILE A 154 11.35 -0.80 4.00
C ILE A 154 12.29 -1.90 3.50
N GLU A 155 13.59 -1.76 3.75
CA GLU A 155 14.61 -2.76 3.37
C GLU A 155 14.35 -4.12 4.03
N THR A 156 13.98 -4.11 5.31
CA THR A 156 13.61 -5.33 6.04
C THR A 156 12.31 -5.94 5.51
N ALA A 157 11.33 -5.11 5.13
CA ALA A 157 10.02 -5.54 4.65
C ALA A 157 10.07 -6.19 3.26
N TYR A 158 10.80 -5.60 2.32
CA TYR A 158 10.73 -5.96 0.91
C TYR A 158 12.01 -6.55 0.36
N ARG A 159 13.15 -6.37 1.05
CA ARG A 159 14.48 -6.72 0.54
C ARG A 159 14.71 -6.13 -0.86
N SER A 160 14.18 -4.92 -1.08
CA SER A 160 14.27 -4.18 -2.33
C SER A 160 15.73 -3.71 -2.53
N THR A 161 16.64 -4.65 -2.79
CA THR A 161 18.05 -4.38 -3.06
C THR A 161 18.18 -3.23 -4.03
N ASN A 162 19.01 -2.22 -3.73
CA ASN A 162 19.45 -1.02 -4.49
C ASN A 162 19.20 -0.98 -6.02
N CYS A 163 18.00 -1.28 -6.47
CA CYS A 163 17.68 -1.49 -7.87
C CYS A 163 17.56 -0.14 -8.56
N SER A 164 16.93 0.81 -7.88
CA SER A 164 16.88 2.22 -8.27
C SER A 164 18.28 2.82 -8.49
N HIS A 165 19.31 2.35 -7.76
CA HIS A 165 20.69 2.81 -7.97
C HIS A 165 21.37 2.20 -9.20
N LYS A 166 20.86 1.06 -9.71
CA LYS A 166 21.35 0.41 -10.93
C LYS A 166 20.72 1.00 -12.19
N CYS A 167 19.52 1.56 -12.06
CA CYS A 167 18.83 2.23 -13.16
C CYS A 167 19.41 3.63 -13.39
N THR A 168 19.78 3.93 -14.64
CA THR A 168 20.39 5.20 -15.03
C THR A 168 19.47 5.98 -15.98
N GLY A 169 19.70 7.29 -16.11
CA GLY A 169 18.94 8.15 -17.02
C GLY A 169 17.43 8.15 -16.75
N ASN A 170 16.63 7.97 -17.80
CA ASN A 170 15.17 7.94 -17.71
C ASN A 170 14.61 6.54 -17.45
N SER A 171 15.36 5.66 -16.78
CA SER A 171 14.86 4.35 -16.35
C SER A 171 14.48 4.34 -14.86
N VAL A 172 13.60 3.42 -14.50
CA VAL A 172 13.06 3.24 -13.14
C VAL A 172 12.96 1.75 -12.84
N CYS A 173 13.20 1.38 -11.58
CA CYS A 173 13.11 -0.01 -11.18
C CYS A 173 11.64 -0.45 -11.02
N ASP A 174 11.29 -1.54 -11.69
CA ASP A 174 10.00 -2.20 -11.56
C ASP A 174 9.99 -3.24 -10.42
N HIS A 175 8.83 -3.83 -10.18
CA HIS A 175 8.63 -4.88 -9.18
C HIS A 175 9.37 -6.20 -9.47
N GLU A 176 9.87 -6.42 -10.68
CA GLU A 176 10.69 -7.58 -11.05
C GLU A 176 12.20 -7.31 -10.95
N LEU A 177 12.58 -6.15 -10.38
CA LEU A 177 13.97 -5.70 -10.25
C LEU A 177 14.64 -5.40 -11.61
N GLN A 178 13.85 -5.04 -12.61
CA GLN A 178 14.32 -4.64 -13.93
C GLN A 178 14.17 -3.13 -14.13
N CYS A 179 15.06 -2.54 -14.93
CA CYS A 179 14.98 -1.11 -15.27
C CYS A 179 14.08 -0.91 -16.49
N GLN A 180 13.01 -0.15 -16.31
CA GLN A 180 12.04 0.18 -17.35
C GLN A 180 12.06 1.68 -17.63
N CYS A 181 11.84 2.08 -18.88
CA CYS A 181 11.79 3.50 -19.22
C CYS A 181 10.59 4.19 -18.57
N LYS A 182 10.81 5.43 -18.12
CA LYS A 182 9.77 6.34 -17.68
C LYS A 182 8.82 6.65 -18.83
N GLU A 183 7.62 7.11 -18.47
CA GLU A 183 6.68 7.64 -19.44
C GLU A 183 7.34 8.75 -20.27
N GLY A 184 7.14 8.69 -21.59
CA GLY A 184 7.77 9.61 -22.54
C GLY A 184 9.15 9.16 -23.05
N SER A 185 9.74 8.05 -22.56
CA SER A 185 11.05 7.55 -22.99
C SER A 185 10.98 6.11 -23.51
N ALA A 186 11.72 5.76 -24.55
CA ALA A 186 11.69 4.46 -25.20
C ALA A 186 12.94 3.59 -24.92
N PRO A 187 12.78 2.26 -24.80
CA PRO A 187 13.90 1.31 -24.76
C PRO A 187 14.78 1.39 -26.01
N PRO A 188 16.04 0.90 -25.97
CA PRO A 188 16.66 0.17 -24.87
C PRO A 188 17.31 1.07 -23.80
N ASN A 189 17.69 2.30 -24.13
CA ASN A 189 18.48 3.17 -23.23
C ASN A 189 17.65 4.24 -22.53
N CYS A 190 16.37 4.40 -22.89
CA CYS A 190 15.48 5.44 -22.33
C CYS A 190 15.92 6.88 -22.67
N ASP A 191 16.72 7.08 -23.71
CA ASP A 191 17.16 8.41 -24.15
C ASP A 191 16.26 8.99 -25.26
N GLU A 192 15.61 8.12 -26.05
CA GLU A 192 14.71 8.54 -27.12
C GLU A 192 13.30 8.78 -26.58
N PRO A 193 12.58 9.79 -27.10
CA PRO A 193 11.16 9.93 -26.80
C PRO A 193 10.39 8.73 -27.38
N THR A 194 9.22 8.41 -26.81
CA THR A 194 8.34 7.32 -27.28
C THR A 194 7.80 7.47 -28.73
N GLY A 195 8.26 8.48 -29.48
CA GLY A 195 7.81 8.83 -30.83
C GLY A 195 7.99 7.73 -31.88
N ASN A 196 6.87 7.44 -32.56
CA ASN A 196 6.65 6.63 -33.78
C ASN A 196 7.03 5.14 -33.79
N LYS A 197 7.92 4.63 -32.92
CA LYS A 197 8.25 3.18 -32.88
C LYS A 197 7.49 2.38 -31.83
N TYR A 198 7.00 3.03 -30.78
CA TYR A 198 6.35 2.37 -29.64
C TYR A 198 4.96 2.96 -29.42
N ILE A 199 3.93 2.13 -29.58
CA ILE A 199 2.55 2.52 -29.31
C ILE A 199 2.30 2.40 -27.81
N ILE A 200 2.06 3.52 -27.13
CA ILE A 200 1.48 3.53 -25.79
C ILE A 200 -0.02 3.29 -25.97
N ILE A 201 -0.50 2.11 -25.55
CA ILE A 201 -1.94 1.83 -25.47
C ILE A 201 -2.58 2.63 -24.34
#